data_AF-A0A969S2T0-F1
#
_entry.id   AF-A0A969S2T0-F1
#
_cell.length_a   1.000
_cell.length_b   1.000
_cell.length_c   1.000
_cell.angle_alpha   90.00
_cell.angle_beta   90.00
_cell.angle_gamma   90.00
#
_symmetry.space_group_name_H-M   'P 1'
#
loop_
_entity.id
_entity.type
_entity.pdbx_description
1 polymer ?
#
loop_
_entity_poly.entity_id
_entity_poly.type
_entity_poly.pdbx_seq_one_letter_code
_entity_poly.pdbx_strand_id
1 'polypeptide(L)'
;PLRHVNPDQAIALGAGVAAGLKSRDAKLEEIILTDVCPYTLGTQIARRDPNGQIHTGFFHPIILRNSTVPLSREDSFTPMHEQQKSLVIDIYQGENPLVANNIKLGEIAVALDPRRSQSENSVTVRFTYDINGLLQVEVTAQATGQRHEL
;
A
#
# COMPACT_ATOMS: atom_id res chain seq x y z
N PRO A 1 18.66 17.68 -24.56
CA PRO A 1 17.81 18.53 -23.70
C PRO A 1 16.75 19.28 -24.53
N LEU A 2 15.51 19.28 -24.06
CA LEU A 2 14.43 20.09 -24.66
C LEU A 2 14.75 21.57 -24.40
N ARG A 3 14.80 22.38 -25.46
CA ARG A 3 15.16 23.81 -25.38
C ARG A 3 13.98 24.76 -25.66
N HIS A 4 12.79 24.22 -25.93
CA HIS A 4 11.62 25.02 -26.36
C HIS A 4 10.66 25.37 -25.20
N VAL A 5 10.90 24.86 -24.00
CA VAL A 5 10.11 25.20 -22.80
C VAL A 5 11.01 25.92 -21.81
N ASN A 6 10.58 27.08 -21.31
CA ASN A 6 11.29 27.80 -20.27
C ASN A 6 11.25 26.99 -18.95
N PRO A 7 12.41 26.57 -18.39
CA PRO A 7 12.43 25.77 -17.16
C PRO A 7 11.78 26.50 -15.97
N ASP A 8 11.86 27.83 -15.94
CA ASP A 8 11.30 28.64 -14.84
C ASP A 8 9.77 28.68 -14.86
N GLN A 9 9.15 28.33 -15.99
CA GLN A 9 7.69 28.41 -16.19
C GLN A 9 7.05 27.03 -16.40
N ALA A 10 7.84 25.99 -16.67
CA ALA A 10 7.35 24.67 -17.05
C ALA A 10 6.39 24.07 -16.01
N ILE A 11 6.71 24.19 -14.72
CA ILE A 11 5.88 23.66 -13.62
C ILE A 11 4.54 24.40 -13.56
N ALA A 12 4.55 25.73 -13.65
CA ALA A 12 3.33 26.54 -13.57
C ALA A 12 2.38 26.27 -14.75
N LEU A 13 2.92 26.14 -15.96
CA LEU A 13 2.14 25.80 -17.15
C LEU A 13 1.52 24.40 -17.04
N GLY A 14 2.31 23.40 -16.61
CA GLY A 14 1.83 22.03 -16.40
C GLY A 14 0.73 21.94 -15.34
N ALA A 15 0.89 22.66 -14.23
CA ALA A 15 -0.13 22.75 -13.18
C ALA A 15 -1.44 23.37 -13.70
N GLY A 16 -1.36 24.39 -14.57
CA GLY A 16 -2.53 24.97 -15.22
C GLY A 16 -3.31 23.98 -16.08
N VAL A 17 -2.61 23.14 -16.86
CA VAL A 17 -3.24 22.07 -17.66
C VAL A 17 -3.89 21.03 -16.73
N ALA A 18 -3.19 20.60 -15.67
CA ALA A 18 -3.73 19.65 -14.69
C ALA A 18 -4.99 20.20 -13.99
N ALA A 19 -5.02 21.49 -13.65
CA ALA A 19 -6.19 22.15 -13.10
C ALA A 19 -7.37 22.17 -14.10
N GLY A 20 -7.10 22.49 -15.36
CA GLY A 20 -8.10 22.45 -16.44
C GLY A 20 -8.71 21.06 -16.65
N LEU A 21 -7.87 20.01 -16.60
CA LEU A 21 -8.33 18.62 -16.65
C LEU A 21 -9.23 18.28 -15.45
N LYS A 22 -8.84 18.69 -14.25
CA LYS A 22 -9.64 18.49 -13.03
C LYS A 22 -10.98 19.22 -13.08
N SER A 23 -11.04 20.40 -13.71
CA SER A 23 -12.27 21.16 -13.92
C SER A 23 -13.11 20.70 -15.11
N ARG A 24 -12.67 19.68 -15.86
CA ARG A 24 -13.32 19.18 -17.09
C ARG A 24 -13.49 20.28 -18.15
N ASP A 25 -12.43 21.06 -18.41
CA ASP A 25 -12.44 22.05 -19.48
C ASP A 25 -12.63 21.36 -20.85
N ALA A 26 -13.62 21.83 -21.63
CA ALA A 26 -13.96 21.29 -22.95
C ALA A 26 -12.78 21.26 -23.94
N LYS A 27 -11.77 22.11 -23.74
CA LYS A 27 -10.56 22.13 -24.58
C LYS A 27 -9.60 20.96 -24.32
N LEU A 28 -9.82 20.19 -23.27
CA LEU A 28 -8.90 19.13 -22.80
C LEU A 28 -9.58 17.75 -22.76
N GLU A 29 -10.75 17.59 -23.39
CA GLU A 29 -11.53 16.34 -23.37
C GLU A 29 -10.76 15.12 -23.94
N GLU A 30 -9.86 15.35 -24.90
CA GLU A 30 -9.08 14.29 -25.54
C GLU A 30 -7.82 13.91 -24.75
N ILE A 31 -7.48 14.62 -23.68
CA ILE A 31 -6.26 14.40 -22.90
C ILE A 31 -6.56 13.53 -21.69
N ILE A 32 -5.87 12.39 -21.62
CA ILE A 32 -5.90 11.49 -20.47
C ILE A 32 -4.61 11.68 -19.68
N LEU A 33 -4.74 12.05 -18.40
CA LEU A 33 -3.63 12.13 -17.46
C LEU A 33 -3.64 10.90 -16.55
N THR A 34 -2.56 10.11 -16.61
CA THR A 34 -2.35 8.97 -15.72
C THR A 34 -1.07 9.19 -14.93
N ASP A 35 -1.16 9.06 -13.61
CA ASP A 35 0.00 9.06 -12.73
C ASP A 35 0.36 7.63 -12.29
N VAL A 36 1.51 7.45 -11.65
CA VAL A 36 2.02 6.15 -11.22
C VAL A 36 2.58 6.18 -9.80
N CYS A 37 2.53 5.03 -9.11
CA CYS A 37 3.10 4.92 -7.76
C CYS A 37 4.63 5.14 -7.77
N PRO A 38 5.18 6.05 -6.94
CA PRO A 38 6.63 6.30 -6.92
C PRO A 38 7.43 5.17 -6.27
N TYR A 39 6.82 4.43 -5.34
CA TYR A 39 7.45 3.35 -4.57
C TYR A 39 6.54 2.13 -4.49
N THR A 40 7.14 0.97 -4.26
CA THR A 40 6.43 -0.22 -3.84
C THR A 40 5.95 -0.07 -2.39
N LEU A 41 4.69 -0.40 -2.17
CA LEU A 41 4.02 -0.34 -0.87
C LEU A 41 3.66 -1.76 -0.45
N GLY A 42 3.85 -2.06 0.83
CA GLY A 42 3.60 -3.41 1.34
C GLY A 42 3.70 -3.50 2.84
N THR A 43 3.72 -4.75 3.33
CA THR A 43 3.72 -5.05 4.76
C THR A 43 4.87 -5.98 5.14
N GLN A 44 5.20 -6.00 6.44
CA GLN A 44 6.08 -7.03 6.98
C GLN A 44 5.37 -8.39 7.06
N ILE A 45 6.05 -9.44 6.64
CA ILE A 45 5.62 -10.83 6.87
C ILE A 45 6.69 -11.63 7.60
N ALA A 46 6.25 -12.73 8.20
CA ALA A 46 7.10 -13.77 8.72
C ALA A 46 7.04 -15.00 7.80
N ARG A 47 8.13 -15.78 7.75
CA ARG A 47 8.21 -17.03 6.98
C ARG A 47 8.73 -18.14 7.87
N ARG A 48 8.24 -19.35 7.64
CA ARG A 48 8.76 -20.56 8.29
C ARG A 48 9.80 -21.21 7.38
N ASP A 49 10.98 -21.51 7.91
CA ASP A 49 12.02 -22.23 7.18
C ASP A 49 11.74 -23.75 7.16
N PRO A 50 12.48 -24.54 6.35
CA PRO A 50 12.31 -25.99 6.30
C PRO A 50 12.57 -26.71 7.63
N ASN A 51 13.28 -26.07 8.56
CA ASN A 51 13.55 -26.59 9.90
C ASN A 51 12.49 -26.19 10.93
N GLY A 52 11.46 -25.45 10.50
CA GLY A 52 10.35 -24.99 11.33
C GLY A 52 10.61 -23.69 12.09
N GLN A 53 11.76 -23.03 11.92
CA GLN A 53 12.05 -21.76 12.56
C GLN A 53 11.34 -20.62 11.83
N ILE A 54 10.85 -19.64 12.60
CA ILE A 54 10.14 -18.49 12.06
C ILE A 54 11.11 -17.31 11.98
N HIS A 55 11.21 -16.77 10.78
CA HIS A 55 12.04 -15.61 10.46
C HIS A 55 11.11 -14.44 10.14
N THR A 56 11.34 -13.30 10.78
CA THR A 56 10.55 -12.07 10.61
C THR A 56 11.32 -11.01 9.84
N GLY A 57 10.63 -9.98 9.36
CA GLY A 57 11.27 -8.82 8.73
C GLY A 57 11.39 -8.91 7.20
N PHE A 58 10.68 -9.85 6.57
CA PHE A 58 10.57 -9.87 5.11
C PHE A 58 9.52 -8.88 4.65
N PHE A 59 9.82 -8.16 3.58
CA PHE A 59 8.89 -7.27 2.93
C PHE A 59 8.01 -8.06 1.95
N HIS A 60 6.69 -7.86 2.05
CA HIS A 60 5.70 -8.39 1.13
C HIS A 60 5.05 -7.24 0.34
N PRO A 61 5.40 -7.08 -0.95
CA PRO A 61 4.81 -6.07 -1.82
C PRO A 61 3.32 -6.31 -2.07
N ILE A 62 2.50 -5.27 -1.94
CA ILE A 62 1.05 -5.30 -2.24
C ILE A 62 0.74 -4.42 -3.46
N ILE A 63 1.26 -3.19 -3.49
CA ILE A 63 1.23 -2.30 -4.66
C ILE A 63 2.66 -2.11 -5.14
N LEU A 64 2.95 -2.44 -6.40
CA LEU A 64 4.27 -2.26 -6.98
C LEU A 64 4.48 -0.82 -7.45
N ARG A 65 5.73 -0.34 -7.37
CA ARG A 65 6.11 0.93 -8.02
C ARG A 65 5.74 0.93 -9.50
N ASN A 66 5.51 2.12 -10.04
CA ASN A 66 5.06 2.37 -11.39
C ASN A 66 3.66 1.79 -11.74
N SER A 67 2.89 1.32 -10.74
CA SER A 67 1.48 0.97 -10.96
C SER A 67 0.67 2.23 -11.26
N THR A 68 -0.20 2.19 -12.29
CA THR A 68 -1.09 3.30 -12.63
C THR A 68 -2.10 3.57 -11.53
N VAL A 69 -2.27 4.83 -11.14
CA VAL A 69 -3.20 5.27 -10.09
C VAL A 69 -4.46 5.92 -10.71
N PRO A 70 -5.63 5.85 -10.04
CA PRO A 70 -5.87 5.25 -8.74
C PRO A 70 -5.95 3.72 -8.79
N LEU A 71 -5.54 3.03 -7.72
CA LEU A 71 -5.69 1.58 -7.61
C LEU A 71 -5.94 1.12 -6.17
N SER A 72 -6.50 -0.09 -6.05
CA SER A 72 -6.61 -0.83 -4.79
C SER A 72 -6.10 -2.25 -5.01
N ARG A 73 -5.40 -2.80 -4.01
CA ARG A 73 -4.97 -4.20 -3.96
C ARG A 73 -5.25 -4.76 -2.57
N GLU A 74 -5.54 -6.04 -2.50
CA GLU A 74 -5.81 -6.74 -1.25
C GLU A 74 -5.06 -8.05 -1.19
N ASP A 75 -4.57 -8.39 0.00
CA ASP A 75 -3.96 -9.68 0.33
C ASP A 75 -4.46 -10.16 1.70
N SER A 76 -4.61 -11.47 1.90
CA SER A 76 -4.99 -12.04 3.18
C SER A 76 -3.79 -12.61 3.94
N PHE A 77 -3.74 -12.35 5.25
CA PHE A 77 -2.68 -12.83 6.13
C PHE A 77 -3.25 -13.64 7.29
N THR A 78 -2.53 -14.68 7.71
CA THR A 78 -2.89 -15.52 8.85
C THR A 78 -1.85 -15.44 9.96
N PRO A 79 -2.23 -15.71 11.22
CA PRO A 79 -1.28 -15.83 12.33
C PRO A 79 -0.32 -16.99 12.12
N MET A 80 0.94 -16.84 12.56
CA MET A 80 1.99 -17.85 12.38
C MET A 80 1.98 -18.94 13.46
N HIS A 81 1.34 -18.65 14.59
CA HIS A 81 1.27 -19.52 15.76
C HIS A 81 -0.17 -19.76 16.17
N GLU A 82 -0.43 -20.94 16.73
CA GLU A 82 -1.66 -21.19 17.46
C GLU A 82 -1.76 -20.28 18.68
N GLN A 83 -2.99 -19.92 19.07
CA GLN A 83 -3.26 -19.10 20.25
C GLN A 83 -2.62 -17.69 20.22
N GLN A 84 -2.19 -17.21 19.05
CA GLN A 84 -1.67 -15.85 18.88
C GLN A 84 -2.77 -14.83 19.23
N LYS A 85 -2.43 -13.83 20.05
CA LYS A 85 -3.40 -12.85 20.61
C LYS A 85 -3.59 -11.61 19.75
N SER A 86 -2.65 -11.29 18.88
CA SER A 86 -2.70 -10.10 18.04
C SER A 86 -1.90 -10.31 16.76
N LEU A 87 -2.31 -9.63 15.70
CA LEU A 87 -1.56 -9.51 14.45
C LEU A 87 -1.22 -8.04 14.24
N VAL A 88 0.05 -7.74 13.98
CA VAL A 88 0.53 -6.38 13.72
C VAL A 88 0.85 -6.28 12.24
N ILE A 89 0.21 -5.31 11.58
CA ILE A 89 0.41 -4.98 10.17
C ILE A 89 1.26 -3.72 10.11
N ASP A 90 2.56 -3.92 9.92
CA ASP A 90 3.52 -2.84 9.73
C ASP A 90 3.54 -2.41 8.25
N ILE A 91 3.28 -1.14 7.97
CA ILE A 91 3.15 -0.61 6.61
C ILE A 91 4.48 0.03 6.20
N TYR A 92 4.99 -0.34 5.02
CA TYR A 92 6.27 0.17 4.51
C TYR A 92 6.18 0.66 3.08
N GLN A 93 7.07 1.60 2.74
CA GLN A 93 7.46 1.92 1.37
C GLN A 93 8.92 1.57 1.13
N GLY A 94 9.24 0.98 -0.03
CA GLY A 94 10.60 0.69 -0.44
C GLY A 94 10.73 -0.54 -1.34
N GLU A 95 11.94 -0.80 -1.80
CA GLU A 95 12.25 -1.88 -2.76
C GLU A 95 13.14 -2.97 -2.15
N ASN A 96 13.54 -2.84 -0.89
CA ASN A 96 14.39 -3.83 -0.26
C ASN A 96 13.57 -5.04 0.18
N PRO A 97 14.06 -6.28 -0.02
CA PRO A 97 13.38 -7.49 0.44
C PRO A 97 13.29 -7.60 1.98
N LEU A 98 14.12 -6.85 2.73
CA LEU A 98 14.08 -6.77 4.18
C LEU A 98 13.55 -5.41 4.62
N VAL A 99 12.55 -5.42 5.51
CA VAL A 99 11.88 -4.19 5.97
C VAL A 99 12.79 -3.24 6.75
N ALA A 100 13.87 -3.75 7.34
CA ALA A 100 14.88 -2.95 8.04
C ALA A 100 15.55 -1.89 7.14
N ASN A 101 15.52 -2.09 5.83
CA ASN A 101 16.08 -1.17 4.84
C ASN A 101 14.99 -0.41 4.04
N ASN A 102 13.73 -0.50 4.47
CA ASN A 102 12.60 0.23 3.91
C ASN A 102 12.13 1.28 4.91
N ILE A 103 11.26 2.20 4.47
CA ILE A 103 10.72 3.27 5.31
C ILE A 103 9.38 2.81 5.88
N LYS A 104 9.27 2.71 7.22
CA LYS A 104 7.99 2.45 7.90
C LYS A 104 7.10 3.69 7.80
N LEU A 105 5.88 3.50 7.33
CA LEU A 105 4.86 4.53 7.19
C LEU A 105 3.87 4.54 8.36
N GLY A 106 3.55 3.35 8.89
CA GLY A 106 2.52 3.20 9.91
C GLY A 106 2.39 1.77 10.40
N GLU A 107 1.43 1.57 11.29
CA GLU A 107 1.16 0.28 11.94
C GLU A 107 -0.32 0.18 12.28
N ILE A 108 -0.89 -1.00 12.06
CA ILE A 108 -2.23 -1.35 12.53
C ILE A 108 -2.14 -2.66 13.31
N ALA A 109 -2.55 -2.64 14.57
CA ALA A 109 -2.65 -3.83 15.41
C ALA A 109 -4.10 -4.33 15.47
N VAL A 110 -4.29 -5.62 15.21
CA VAL A 110 -5.59 -6.31 15.27
C VAL A 110 -5.54 -7.35 16.38
N ALA A 111 -6.53 -7.31 17.27
CA ALA A 111 -6.70 -8.33 18.29
C ALA A 111 -7.29 -9.61 17.67
N LEU A 112 -6.76 -10.77 18.07
CA LEU A 112 -7.20 -12.09 17.61
C LEU A 112 -7.83 -12.87 18.76
N ASP A 113 -8.68 -13.87 18.45
CA ASP A 113 -9.19 -14.79 19.46
C ASP A 113 -8.29 -16.04 19.53
N PRO A 114 -7.54 -16.26 20.62
CA PRO A 114 -6.64 -17.41 20.75
C PRO A 114 -7.33 -18.78 20.63
N ARG A 115 -8.66 -18.83 20.79
CA ARG A 115 -9.45 -20.07 20.71
C ARG A 115 -9.79 -20.48 19.28
N ARG A 116 -9.64 -19.56 18.32
CA ARG A 116 -9.93 -19.80 16.91
C ARG A 116 -8.69 -20.31 16.17
N SER A 117 -8.93 -21.07 15.11
CA SER A 117 -7.87 -21.53 14.20
C SER A 117 -7.15 -20.37 13.51
N GLN A 118 -5.97 -20.64 12.95
CA GLN A 118 -5.22 -19.62 12.19
C GLN A 118 -6.01 -19.11 10.98
N SER A 119 -6.76 -19.98 10.30
CA SER A 119 -7.60 -19.60 9.16
C SER A 119 -8.77 -18.71 9.57
N GLU A 120 -9.40 -18.99 10.70
CA GLU A 120 -10.50 -18.15 11.20
C GLU A 120 -9.98 -16.78 11.66
N ASN A 121 -8.78 -16.73 12.24
CA ASN A 121 -8.10 -15.50 12.64
C ASN A 121 -7.38 -14.78 11.49
N SER A 122 -7.73 -15.06 10.23
CA SER A 122 -7.13 -14.34 9.11
C SER A 122 -7.60 -12.87 9.08
N VAL A 123 -6.78 -12.02 8.49
CA VAL A 123 -7.11 -10.61 8.22
C VAL A 123 -6.90 -10.29 6.75
N THR A 124 -7.74 -9.40 6.20
CA THR A 124 -7.58 -8.87 4.85
C THR A 124 -6.94 -7.48 4.88
N VAL A 125 -5.79 -7.43 4.24
CA VAL A 125 -4.84 -6.38 3.83
C VAL A 125 -5.20 -5.48 2.66
N ARG A 126 -6.07 -4.46 2.75
CA ARG A 126 -6.37 -3.62 1.58
C ARG A 126 -5.56 -2.32 1.54
N PHE A 127 -4.76 -2.16 0.49
CA PHE A 127 -4.02 -0.92 0.19
C PHE A 127 -4.73 -0.19 -0.95
N THR A 128 -5.11 1.06 -0.73
CA THR A 128 -5.68 1.94 -1.74
C THR A 128 -4.75 3.14 -1.93
N TYR A 129 -4.36 3.42 -3.17
CA TYR A 129 -3.54 4.58 -3.51
C TYR A 129 -4.28 5.45 -4.52
N ASP A 130 -4.57 6.69 -4.16
CA ASP A 130 -5.46 7.57 -4.90
C ASP A 130 -4.74 8.49 -5.90
N ILE A 131 -5.52 9.30 -6.63
CA ILE A 131 -5.02 10.27 -7.61
C ILE A 131 -4.24 11.44 -6.99
N ASN A 132 -4.36 11.66 -5.69
CA ASN A 132 -3.65 12.73 -4.97
C ASN A 132 -2.34 12.21 -4.37
N GLY A 133 -2.04 10.92 -4.52
CA GLY A 133 -0.88 10.27 -3.92
C GLY A 133 -1.07 9.88 -2.46
N LEU A 134 -2.31 9.81 -1.97
CA LEU A 134 -2.61 9.39 -0.61
C LEU A 134 -2.77 7.87 -0.55
N LEU A 135 -2.03 7.24 0.37
CA LEU A 135 -2.20 5.85 0.75
C LEU A 135 -3.26 5.75 1.86
N GLN A 136 -4.21 4.85 1.68
CA GLN A 136 -5.16 4.40 2.70
C GLN A 136 -4.97 2.89 2.88
N VAL A 137 -4.77 2.46 4.13
CA VAL A 137 -4.64 1.04 4.47
C VAL A 137 -5.80 0.62 5.35
N GLU A 138 -6.51 -0.41 4.93
CA GLU A 138 -7.61 -1.00 5.66
C GLU A 138 -7.31 -2.45 6.03
N VAL A 139 -7.46 -2.77 7.30
CA VAL A 139 -7.32 -4.13 7.83
C VAL A 139 -8.67 -4.60 8.33
N THR A 140 -9.18 -5.70 7.76
CA THR A 140 -10.44 -6.32 8.18
C THR A 140 -10.18 -7.70 8.80
N ALA A 141 -10.57 -7.89 10.05
CA ALA A 141 -10.51 -9.18 10.73
C ALA A 141 -11.64 -10.10 10.28
N GLN A 142 -11.32 -11.27 9.71
CA GLN A 142 -12.34 -12.15 9.12
C GLN A 142 -13.34 -12.68 10.15
N ALA A 143 -12.89 -13.07 11.34
CA ALA A 143 -13.75 -13.67 12.35
C ALA A 143 -14.72 -12.70 13.03
N THR A 144 -14.38 -11.41 13.12
CA THR A 144 -15.18 -10.41 13.85
C THR A 144 -15.81 -9.38 12.93
N GLY A 145 -15.35 -9.26 11.69
CA GLY A 145 -15.71 -8.16 10.79
C GLY A 145 -15.16 -6.80 11.23
N GLN A 146 -14.32 -6.76 12.26
CA GLN A 146 -13.76 -5.51 12.76
C GLN A 146 -12.79 -4.93 11.73
N ARG A 147 -12.96 -3.64 11.44
CA ARG A 147 -12.17 -2.90 10.48
C ARG A 147 -11.33 -1.84 11.18
N HIS A 148 -10.07 -1.73 10.76
CA HIS A 148 -9.11 -0.72 11.19
C HIS A 148 -8.58 0.00 9.95
N GLU A 149 -8.28 1.29 10.08
CA GLU A 149 -7.85 2.12 8.96
C GLU A 149 -6.72 3.05 9.39
N LEU A 150 -5.76 3.28 8.48
CA LEU A 150 -4.65 4.24 8.61
C LEU A 150 -4.51 5.05 7.31
#